data_AF-A0A345QJN7-F1
#
_entry.id   AF-A0A345QJN7-F1
#
_cell.length_a   1.000
_cell.length_b   1.000
_cell.length_c   1.000
_cell.angle_alpha   90.00
_cell.angle_beta   90.00
_cell.angle_gamma   90.00
#
_symmetry.space_group_name_H-M   'P 1'
#
loop_
_entity.id
_entity.type
_entity.pdbx_description
1 polymer ?
#
loop_
_entity_poly.entity_id
_entity_poly.type
_entity_poly.pdbx_seq_one_letter_code
_entity_poly.pdbx_strand_id
1 'polypeptide(L)'
;MVFKRIDTLRSFCIAVLAFFSMTTMAYALEFNVRTSSDVLKSERSAEILMRGKIVSGDVDRLKSILADFPSRNLKFVSFILDSPGGSLMEGLELGKTISQMDEFTKAVVGTNTDKQEICASACVIALR
;
A
#
# COMPACT_ATOMS: atom_id res chain seq x y z
N MET A 1 -38.61 8.44 -41.92
CA MET A 1 -37.35 7.74 -41.54
C MET A 1 -36.64 8.49 -40.40
N VAL A 2 -37.35 8.78 -39.29
CA VAL A 2 -36.85 9.64 -38.18
C VAL A 2 -36.75 8.87 -36.85
N PHE A 3 -37.51 7.78 -36.71
CA PHE A 3 -37.60 6.99 -35.47
C PHE A 3 -36.32 6.21 -35.12
N LYS A 4 -35.56 5.75 -36.13
CA LYS A 4 -34.39 4.87 -35.94
C LYS A 4 -33.16 5.56 -35.29
N ARG A 5 -33.15 6.90 -35.23
CA ARG A 5 -32.02 7.72 -34.75
C ARG A 5 -32.04 7.97 -33.24
N ILE A 6 -33.21 7.80 -32.60
CA ILE A 6 -33.41 8.04 -31.16
C ILE A 6 -33.01 6.80 -30.35
N ASP A 7 -33.27 5.61 -30.89
CA ASP A 7 -32.93 4.33 -30.24
C ASP A 7 -31.41 4.10 -30.16
N THR A 8 -30.67 4.50 -31.20
CA THR A 8 -29.20 4.42 -31.22
C THR A 8 -28.55 5.40 -30.23
N LEU A 9 -29.15 6.57 -29.99
CA LEU A 9 -28.65 7.55 -29.04
C LEU A 9 -28.85 7.08 -27.58
N ARG A 10 -30.01 6.47 -27.27
CA ARG A 10 -30.28 5.85 -25.96
C ARG A 10 -29.34 4.68 -25.67
N SER A 11 -29.11 3.80 -26.64
CA SER A 11 -28.18 2.68 -26.47
C SER A 11 -26.73 3.14 -26.24
N PHE A 12 -26.31 4.23 -26.90
CA PHE A 12 -24.97 4.79 -26.71
C PHE A 12 -24.80 5.38 -25.30
N CYS A 13 -25.80 6.10 -24.78
CA CYS A 13 -25.77 6.63 -23.41
C CYS A 13 -25.73 5.52 -22.34
N ILE A 14 -26.47 4.43 -22.54
CA ILE A 14 -26.48 3.29 -21.60
C ILE A 14 -25.11 2.58 -21.60
N ALA A 15 -24.47 2.43 -22.76
CA ALA A 15 -23.14 1.83 -22.87
C ALA A 15 -22.05 2.67 -22.19
N VAL A 16 -22.11 4.00 -22.33
CA VAL A 16 -21.14 4.92 -21.69
C VAL A 16 -21.32 4.96 -20.16
N LEU A 17 -22.56 4.91 -19.66
CA LEU A 17 -22.85 4.82 -18.21
C LEU A 17 -22.41 3.48 -17.60
N ALA A 18 -22.54 2.36 -18.34
CA ALA A 18 -22.05 1.07 -17.89
C ALA A 18 -20.51 1.02 -17.84
N PHE A 19 -19.82 1.72 -18.75
CA PHE A 19 -18.36 1.80 -18.76
C PHE A 19 -17.80 2.64 -17.58
N PHE A 20 -18.53 3.67 -17.15
CA PHE A 20 -18.17 4.48 -15.98
C PHE A 20 -18.45 3.80 -14.63
N SER A 21 -19.25 2.73 -14.62
CA SER A 21 -19.60 1.98 -13.41
C SER A 21 -18.50 1.00 -12.98
N MET A 22 -17.46 0.80 -13.80
CA MET A 22 -16.22 0.10 -13.41
C MET A 22 -15.29 1.02 -12.60
N THR A 23 -15.84 1.85 -11.70
CA THR A 23 -15.04 2.55 -10.70
C THR A 23 -14.33 1.51 -9.87
N THR A 24 -13.01 1.48 -10.05
CA THR A 24 -12.07 0.62 -9.35
C THR A 24 -12.34 0.65 -7.86
N MET A 25 -12.73 -0.49 -7.30
CA MET A 25 -12.56 -0.75 -5.87
C MET A 25 -11.08 -0.49 -5.58
N ALA A 26 -10.79 0.67 -5.00
CA ALA A 26 -9.47 0.98 -4.50
C ALA A 26 -9.22 0.02 -3.33
N TYR A 27 -8.62 -1.14 -3.63
CA TYR A 27 -8.13 -2.03 -2.60
C TYR A 27 -7.16 -1.24 -1.72
N ALA A 28 -7.49 -1.15 -0.44
CA ALA A 28 -6.68 -0.51 0.58
C ALA A 28 -5.31 -1.20 0.66
N LEU A 29 -4.34 -0.55 1.29
CA LEU A 29 -3.00 -1.09 1.43
C LEU A 29 -3.06 -2.39 2.26
N GLU A 30 -2.58 -3.49 1.69
CA GLU A 30 -2.45 -4.77 2.36
C GLU A 30 -1.13 -4.82 3.13
N PHE A 31 -1.17 -5.32 4.36
CA PHE A 31 0.01 -5.49 5.21
C PHE A 31 0.27 -6.97 5.47
N ASN A 32 1.46 -7.46 5.12
CA ASN A 32 1.91 -8.81 5.45
C ASN A 32 3.18 -8.74 6.30
N VAL A 33 3.10 -9.23 7.54
CA VAL A 33 4.21 -9.16 8.50
C VAL A 33 4.88 -10.52 8.60
N ARG A 34 6.19 -10.55 8.38
CA ARG A 34 7.05 -11.72 8.52
C ARG A 34 8.11 -11.43 9.55
N THR A 35 8.18 -12.22 10.62
CA THR A 35 9.25 -12.12 11.61
C THR A 35 10.24 -13.23 11.41
N SER A 36 11.53 -12.89 11.46
CA SER A 36 12.62 -13.86 11.45
C SER A 36 13.43 -13.74 12.73
N SER A 37 13.84 -14.88 13.27
CA SER A 37 14.74 -14.96 14.42
C SER A 37 15.95 -15.77 14.02
N ASP A 38 17.11 -15.12 13.93
CA ASP A 38 18.37 -15.84 13.81
C ASP A 38 18.82 -16.26 15.21
N VAL A 39 18.64 -17.55 15.52
CA VAL A 39 18.99 -18.15 16.81
C VAL A 39 20.48 -17.99 17.12
N LEU A 40 21.34 -17.96 16.09
CA LEU A 40 22.78 -17.89 16.26
C LEU A 40 23.26 -16.47 16.57
N LYS A 41 22.55 -15.45 16.08
CA LYS A 41 22.92 -14.03 16.29
C LYS A 41 22.11 -13.36 17.41
N SER A 42 21.07 -14.03 17.94
CA SER A 42 20.10 -13.42 18.86
C SER A 42 19.51 -12.11 18.30
N GLU A 43 19.41 -12.02 16.97
CA GLU A 43 18.84 -10.87 16.28
C GLU A 43 17.47 -11.27 15.74
N ARG A 44 16.46 -10.49 16.15
CA ARG A 44 15.11 -10.62 15.63
C ARG A 44 14.87 -9.47 14.66
N SER A 45 14.34 -9.81 13.50
CA SER A 45 13.98 -8.85 12.47
C SER A 45 12.54 -9.05 12.03
N ALA A 46 11.94 -7.98 11.53
CA ALA A 46 10.63 -8.01 10.91
C ALA A 46 10.71 -7.47 9.49
N GLU A 47 9.91 -8.04 8.61
CA GLU A 47 9.66 -7.57 7.26
C GLU A 47 8.17 -7.31 7.13
N ILE A 48 7.79 -6.12 6.69
CA ILE A 48 6.41 -5.70 6.50
C ILE A 48 6.23 -5.39 5.02
N LEU A 49 5.52 -6.25 4.30
CA LEU A 49 5.13 -6.00 2.92
C LEU A 49 3.86 -5.17 2.90
N MET A 50 3.89 -4.06 2.16
CA MET A 50 2.84 -3.06 2.04
C MET A 50 2.42 -2.96 0.57
N ARG A 51 1.29 -3.57 0.20
CA ARG A 51 0.88 -3.73 -1.21
C ARG A 51 -0.46 -3.08 -1.53
N GLY A 52 -0.57 -2.40 -2.67
CA GLY A 52 -1.82 -1.81 -3.13
C GLY A 52 -1.92 -0.30 -2.88
N LYS A 53 -3.14 0.26 -2.96
CA LYS A 53 -3.33 1.71 -2.95
C LYS A 53 -3.28 2.25 -1.52
N ILE A 54 -2.57 3.37 -1.31
CA ILE A 54 -2.54 4.09 -0.03
C ILE A 54 -3.86 4.85 0.13
N VAL A 55 -4.65 4.51 1.15
CA VAL A 55 -5.95 5.12 1.43
C VAL A 55 -6.07 5.54 2.89
N SER A 56 -7.12 6.30 3.21
CA SER A 56 -7.36 6.76 4.57
C SER A 56 -7.46 5.61 5.57
N GLY A 57 -6.76 5.73 6.70
CA GLY A 57 -6.74 4.74 7.78
C GLY A 57 -5.63 3.70 7.68
N ASP A 58 -4.82 3.70 6.61
CA ASP A 58 -3.68 2.79 6.50
C ASP A 58 -2.58 3.12 7.53
N VAL A 59 -2.43 4.40 7.89
CA VAL A 59 -1.54 4.83 8.98
C VAL A 59 -1.94 4.20 10.32
N ASP A 60 -3.22 4.20 10.66
CA ASP A 60 -3.69 3.66 11.93
C ASP A 60 -3.59 2.13 11.97
N ARG A 61 -3.80 1.48 10.82
CA ARG A 61 -3.53 0.04 10.65
C ARG A 61 -2.06 -0.27 10.85
N LEU A 62 -1.15 0.54 10.28
CA LEU A 62 0.28 0.37 10.49
C LEU A 62 0.64 0.55 11.97
N LYS A 63 0.18 1.61 12.64
CA LYS A 63 0.41 1.83 14.08
C LYS A 63 -0.07 0.65 14.92
N SER A 64 -1.23 0.08 14.57
CA SER A 64 -1.77 -1.09 15.27
C SER A 64 -0.88 -2.32 15.11
N ILE A 65 -0.29 -2.53 13.92
CA ILE A 65 0.68 -3.61 13.68
C ILE A 65 1.96 -3.38 14.51
N LEU A 66 2.45 -2.14 14.54
CA LEU A 66 3.68 -1.78 15.23
C LEU A 66 3.56 -1.76 16.76
N ALA A 67 2.35 -1.66 17.31
CA ALA A 67 2.13 -1.62 18.75
C ALA A 67 2.72 -2.83 19.50
N ASP A 68 2.80 -3.99 18.84
CA ASP A 68 3.37 -5.20 19.43
C ASP A 68 4.90 -5.27 19.34
N PHE A 69 5.54 -4.41 18.56
CA PHE A 69 6.97 -4.55 18.19
C PHE A 69 7.92 -4.33 19.37
N PRO A 70 7.71 -3.35 20.27
CA PRO A 70 8.57 -3.16 21.44
C PRO A 70 8.68 -4.41 22.32
N SER A 71 7.59 -5.20 22.43
CA SER A 71 7.58 -6.44 23.21
C SER A 71 8.38 -7.57 22.56
N ARG A 72 8.68 -7.47 21.26
CA ARG A 72 9.34 -8.51 20.46
C ARG A 72 10.85 -8.39 20.44
N ASN A 73 11.42 -7.28 20.96
CA ASN A 73 12.86 -6.99 21.00
C ASN A 73 13.51 -7.13 19.60
N LEU A 74 12.90 -6.47 18.62
CA LEU A 74 13.36 -6.43 17.23
C LEU A 74 14.54 -5.46 17.13
N LYS A 75 15.59 -5.86 16.40
CA LYS A 75 16.72 -4.95 16.10
C LYS A 75 16.55 -4.22 14.78
N PHE A 76 15.85 -4.84 13.84
CA PHE A 76 15.75 -4.38 12.46
C PHE A 76 14.36 -4.61 11.89
N VAL A 77 13.81 -3.59 11.22
CA VAL A 77 12.51 -3.66 10.57
C VAL A 77 12.63 -3.18 9.12
N SER A 78 12.25 -4.05 8.18
CA SER A 78 12.23 -3.74 6.75
C SER A 78 10.81 -3.51 6.27
N PHE A 79 10.54 -2.35 5.69
CA PHE A 79 9.29 -2.01 5.03
C PHE A 79 9.46 -2.20 3.53
N ILE A 80 8.66 -3.08 2.93
CA ILE A 80 8.69 -3.38 1.51
C ILE A 80 7.44 -2.82 0.87
N LEU A 81 7.57 -1.77 0.07
CA LEU A 81 6.44 -1.13 -0.59
C LEU A 81 6.30 -1.57 -2.03
N ASP A 82 5.08 -1.95 -2.39
CA ASP A 82 4.62 -2.14 -3.78
C ASP A 82 3.26 -1.46 -3.94
N SER A 83 3.27 -0.20 -4.36
CA SER A 83 2.08 0.65 -4.39
C SER A 83 2.07 1.60 -5.59
N PRO A 84 0.92 1.71 -6.29
CA PRO A 84 0.70 2.78 -7.27
C PRO A 84 0.53 4.17 -6.63
N GLY A 85 0.61 4.27 -5.29
CA GLY A 85 0.38 5.49 -4.52
C GLY A 85 -1.06 5.61 -4.06
N GLY A 86 -1.56 6.85 -3.93
CA GLY A 86 -2.90 7.12 -3.41
C GLY A 86 -2.97 8.44 -2.66
N SER A 87 -3.47 8.41 -1.42
CA SER A 87 -3.58 9.59 -0.57
C SER A 87 -2.20 10.13 -0.20
N LEU A 88 -1.91 11.38 -0.61
CA LEU A 88 -0.65 12.06 -0.28
C LEU A 88 -0.47 12.23 1.23
N MET A 89 -1.53 12.62 1.93
CA MET A 89 -1.47 12.84 3.38
C MET A 89 -1.20 11.53 4.14
N GLU A 90 -1.85 10.44 3.74
CA GLU A 90 -1.57 9.12 4.32
C GLU A 90 -0.15 8.65 3.98
N GLY A 91 0.32 8.86 2.75
CA GLY A 91 1.70 8.53 2.39
C GLY A 91 2.74 9.29 3.21
N LEU A 92 2.51 10.57 3.48
CA LEU A 92 3.37 11.40 4.34
C LEU A 92 3.35 10.91 5.79
N GLU A 93 2.17 10.60 6.32
CA GLU A 93 2.02 10.11 7.69
C GLU A 93 2.57 8.69 7.87
N LEU A 94 2.52 7.84 6.84
CA LEU A 94 3.19 6.54 6.83
C LEU A 94 4.71 6.71 6.96
N GLY A 95 5.33 7.55 6.12
CA GLY A 95 6.77 7.82 6.20
C GLY A 95 7.18 8.42 7.56
N LYS A 96 6.36 9.34 8.09
CA LYS A 96 6.55 9.86 9.45
C LYS A 96 6.47 8.77 10.51
N THR A 97 5.50 7.86 10.42
CA THR A 97 5.34 6.78 11.40
C THR A 97 6.54 5.82 11.35
N ILE A 98 7.04 5.49 10.16
CA ILE A 98 8.21 4.62 9.96
C ILE A 98 9.50 5.29 10.48
N SER A 99 9.69 6.57 10.21
CA SER A 99 10.89 7.32 10.65
C SER A 99 10.94 7.60 12.16
N GLN A 100 9.80 7.50 12.85
CA GLN A 100 9.71 7.70 14.30
C GLN A 100 9.95 6.42 15.12
N MET A 101 10.24 5.29 14.49
CA MET A 101 10.58 4.06 15.19
C MET A 101 11.99 4.11 15.78
N ASP A 102 12.17 3.47 16.94
CA ASP A 102 13.45 3.40 17.64
C ASP A 102 14.38 2.33 17.04
N GLU A 103 13.81 1.32 16.38
CA GLU A 103 14.56 0.26 15.71
C GLU A 103 15.24 0.74 14.42
N PHE A 104 16.27 0.03 13.96
CA PHE A 104 16.83 0.29 12.64
C PHE A 104 15.78 -0.04 11.56
N THR A 105 15.22 0.99 10.95
CA THR A 105 14.25 0.86 9.86
C THR A 105 14.91 0.98 8.51
N LYS A 106 14.42 0.20 7.55
CA LYS A 106 14.77 0.32 6.14
C LYS A 106 13.50 0.26 5.32
N ALA A 107 13.28 1.22 4.44
CA ALA A 107 12.18 1.19 3.49
C ALA A 107 12.70 0.91 2.08
N VAL A 108 12.13 -0.06 1.38
CA VAL A 108 12.56 -0.49 0.04
C VAL A 108 11.36 -0.67 -0.89
N VAL A 109 11.60 -0.51 -2.19
CA VAL A 109 10.61 -0.81 -3.22
C VAL A 109 10.75 -2.27 -3.62
N GLY A 110 9.66 -3.02 -3.44
CA GLY A 110 9.58 -4.41 -3.82
C GLY A 110 10.61 -5.34 -3.17
N THR A 111 10.60 -6.55 -3.70
CA THR A 111 11.40 -7.72 -3.39
C THR A 111 12.27 -8.02 -4.60
N ASN A 112 13.46 -8.60 -4.40
CA ASN A 112 14.31 -9.02 -5.54
C ASN A 112 13.69 -10.17 -6.37
N THR A 113 12.52 -10.67 -5.96
CA THR A 113 11.86 -11.82 -6.55
C THR A 113 10.83 -11.45 -7.61
N ASP A 114 10.27 -10.23 -7.59
CA ASP A 114 9.22 -9.83 -8.52
C ASP A 114 9.61 -8.57 -9.30
N LYS A 115 9.53 -8.64 -10.64
CA LYS A 115 9.96 -7.54 -11.52
C LYS A 115 8.88 -6.48 -11.75
N GLN A 116 7.67 -6.71 -11.25
CA GLN A 116 6.51 -5.85 -11.48
C GLN A 116 6.18 -4.95 -10.29
N GLU A 117 6.95 -5.02 -9.20
CA GLU A 117 6.71 -4.18 -8.03
C GLU A 117 7.04 -2.72 -8.35
N ILE A 118 6.12 -1.83 -8.00
CA ILE A 118 6.21 -0.41 -8.32
C ILE A 118 6.07 0.43 -7.05
N CYS A 119 6.64 1.62 -7.06
CA CYS A 119 6.35 2.62 -6.04
C CYS A 119 6.20 3.98 -6.70
N ALA A 120 4.95 4.44 -6.79
CA ALA A 120 4.60 5.68 -7.49
C ALA A 120 3.82 6.65 -6.59
N SER A 121 3.85 7.95 -6.94
CA SER A 121 3.08 9.00 -6.26
C SER A 121 3.33 8.99 -4.73
N ALA A 122 2.27 8.90 -3.91
CA ALA A 122 2.35 8.90 -2.45
C ALA A 122 3.27 7.81 -1.87
N CYS A 123 3.48 6.68 -2.58
CA CYS A 123 4.40 5.63 -2.14
C CYS A 123 5.84 6.14 -2.04
N VAL A 124 6.27 6.99 -2.98
CA VAL A 124 7.63 7.55 -2.98
C VAL A 124 7.86 8.47 -1.77
N ILE A 125 6.78 9.12 -1.30
CA ILE A 125 6.82 9.96 -0.11
C ILE A 125 6.93 9.09 1.16
N ALA A 126 6.22 7.96 1.21
CA ALA A 126 6.27 7.04 2.35
C ALA A 126 7.64 6.37 2.57
N LEU A 127 8.51 6.37 1.56
CA LEU A 127 9.89 5.84 1.64
C LEU A 127 10.90 6.81 2.28
N ARG A 128 10.50 8.05 2.56
CA ARG A 128 11.38 9.12 3.01
C ARG A 128 11.20 9.44 4.48
#